data_AF-A0A7K0NHW1-F1
#
_entry.id   AF-A0A7K0NHW1-F1
#
_cell.length_a   1.000
_cell.length_b   1.000
_cell.length_c   1.000
_cell.angle_alpha   90.00
_cell.angle_beta   90.00
_cell.angle_gamma   90.00
#
_symmetry.space_group_name_H-M   'P 1'
#
loop_
_entity.id
_entity.type
_entity.pdbx_description
1 polymer ?
#
loop_
_entity_poly.entity_id
_entity_poly.type
_entity_poly.pdbx_seq_one_letter_code
_entity_poly.pdbx_strand_id
1 'polypeptide(L)' 'LLALPVIAGASLLKLPELFTPELRHLAGPVIAGSIVSFAATYFSISFLVKWFKTKTLYPFAIYCLIVGLISILRFA' A
#
# COMPACT_ATOMS: atom_id res chain seq x y z
N LEU A 1 -2.08 2.65 15.14
CA LEU A 1 -2.80 3.94 15.23
C LEU A 1 -1.87 5.15 15.26
N LEU A 2 -0.63 5.05 15.76
CA LEU A 2 0.40 6.11 15.67
C LEU A 2 0.82 6.47 14.23
N ALA A 3 0.76 5.52 13.29
CA ALA A 3 1.12 5.76 11.89
C ALA A 3 0.06 6.54 11.09
N LEU A 4 -1.23 6.43 11.45
CA LEU A 4 -2.34 7.12 10.79
C LEU A 4 -2.18 8.66 10.79
N PRO A 5 -1.88 9.33 11.93
CA PRO A 5 -1.69 10.78 11.94
C PRO A 5 -0.44 11.21 11.15
N VAL A 6 0.63 10.41 11.16
CA VAL A 6 1.85 10.68 10.37
C VAL A 6 1.58 10.57 8.87
N ILE A 7 0.89 9.52 8.44
CA ILE A 7 0.51 9.30 7.04
C ILE A 7 -0.47 10.39 6.58
N ALA A 8 -1.44 10.75 7.42
CA ALA A 8 -2.40 11.82 7.11
C ALA A 8 -1.70 13.18 6.96
N GLY A 9 -0.79 13.52 7.88
CA GLY A 9 0.01 14.74 7.80
C GLY A 9 0.89 14.78 6.54
N ALA A 10 1.58 13.69 6.23
CA ALA A 10 2.40 13.59 5.01
C ALA A 10 1.55 13.72 3.73
N SER A 11 0.34 13.14 3.73
CA SER A 11 -0.60 13.24 2.59
C SER A 11 -1.09 14.67 2.39
N LEU A 12 -1.44 15.37 3.48
CA LEU A 12 -1.86 16.78 3.43
C LEU A 12 -0.75 17.72 2.93
N LEU A 13 0.51 17.43 3.23
CA LEU A 13 1.66 18.20 2.74
C LEU A 13 2.02 17.89 1.28
N LYS A 14 1.86 16.63 0.83
CA LYS A 14 2.12 16.21 -0.56
C LYS A 14 1.05 16.69 -1.55
N LEU A 15 -0.20 16.77 -1.12
CA LEU A 15 -1.33 17.22 -1.93
C LEU A 15 -1.10 18.58 -2.63
N PRO A 16 -0.73 19.67 -1.94
CA PRO A 16 -0.49 20.98 -2.55
C PRO A 16 0.78 21.04 -3.41
N GLU A 17 1.79 20.22 -3.10
CA GLU A 17 3.03 20.12 -3.91
C GLU A 17 2.72 19.59 -5.33
N LEU A 18 1.76 18.67 -5.45
CA LEU A 18 1.29 18.09 -6.72
C LEU A 18 0.44 19.04 -7.59
N PHE A 19 -0.01 20.18 -7.06
CA PHE A 19 -0.81 21.18 -7.79
C PHE A 19 0.02 22.27 -8.48
N THR A 20 1.35 22.18 -8.45
CA THR A 20 2.22 23.07 -9.24
C THR A 20 2.05 22.80 -10.75
N PRO A 21 2.13 23.84 -11.60
CA PRO A 21 1.70 23.78 -13.00
C PRO A 21 2.44 22.73 -13.87
N GLU A 22 3.65 22.33 -13.49
CA GLU A 22 4.45 21.30 -14.15
C GLU A 22 3.92 19.87 -13.95
N LEU A 23 3.13 19.62 -12.90
CA LEU A 23 2.79 18.27 -12.40
C LEU A 23 1.34 17.88 -12.73
N ARG A 24 0.58 18.79 -13.33
CA ARG A 24 -0.84 18.61 -13.63
C ARG A 24 -1.11 17.40 -14.53
N HIS A 25 -0.12 16.96 -15.31
CA HIS A 25 -0.19 15.75 -16.12
C HIS A 25 -0.13 14.44 -15.29
N LEU A 26 0.40 14.48 -14.06
CA LEU A 26 0.45 13.34 -13.14
C LEU A 26 -0.81 13.22 -12.26
N ALA A 27 -1.70 14.22 -12.27
CA ALA A 27 -2.93 14.17 -11.50
C ALA A 27 -3.82 12.97 -11.88
N GLY A 28 -3.89 12.61 -13.17
CA GLY A 28 -4.62 11.42 -13.64
C GLY A 28 -4.08 10.11 -13.04
N PRO A 29 -2.78 9.81 -13.22
CA PRO A 29 -2.13 8.66 -12.59
C PRO A 29 -2.24 8.60 -11.06
N VAL A 30 -2.18 9.74 -10.38
CA VAL A 30 -2.29 9.81 -8.91
C VAL A 30 -3.69 9.41 -8.44
N ILE A 31 -4.75 9.84 -9.14
CA ILE A 31 -6.13 9.45 -8.82
C ILE A 31 -6.34 7.96 -9.08
N ALA A 32 -5.86 7.46 -10.22
CA ALA A 32 -5.94 6.03 -10.54
C ALA A 32 -5.18 5.18 -9.51
N GLY A 33 -3.97 5.59 -9.13
CA GLY A 33 -3.16 4.95 -8.10
C GLY A 33 -3.84 4.97 -6.73
N SER A 34 -4.47 6.09 -6.34
CA SER A 34 -5.19 6.21 -5.07
C SER A 34 -6.35 5.23 -4.98
N ILE A 35 -7.15 5.10 -6.05
CA ILE A 35 -8.27 4.15 -6.11
C ILE A 35 -7.75 2.70 -6.02
N VAL A 36 -6.71 2.37 -6.79
CA VAL A 36 -6.09 1.04 -6.78
C VAL A 36 -5.53 0.70 -5.39
N SER A 37 -4.79 1.62 -4.77
CA SER A 37 -4.23 1.41 -3.43
C SER A 37 -5.33 1.26 -2.36
N PHE A 38 -6.43 2.01 -2.48
CA PHE A 38 -7.56 1.90 -1.56
C PHE A 38 -8.24 0.52 -1.68
N ALA A 39 -8.54 0.08 -2.91
CA ALA A 39 -9.13 -1.23 -3.16
C ALA A 39 -8.22 -2.38 -2.72
N ALA A 40 -6.93 -2.31 -3.07
CA ALA A 40 -5.94 -3.32 -2.70
C ALA A 40 -5.75 -3.41 -1.17
N THR A 41 -5.70 -2.26 -0.48
CA THR A 41 -5.58 -2.22 0.99
C THR A 41 -6.81 -2.80 1.65
N TYR A 42 -8.01 -2.42 1.21
CA TYR A 42 -9.25 -2.94 1.76
C TYR A 42 -9.36 -4.47 1.57
N PHE A 43 -9.05 -4.95 0.37
CA PHE A 43 -9.05 -6.37 0.06
C PHE A 43 -8.03 -7.14 0.92
N SER A 44 -6.80 -6.63 1.01
CA SER A 44 -5.73 -7.25 1.79
C SER A 44 -6.07 -7.32 3.28
N ILE A 45 -6.61 -6.23 3.86
CA ILE A 45 -6.98 -6.20 5.29
C ILE A 45 -8.15 -7.16 5.55
N SER A 46 -9.18 -7.14 4.72
CA SER A 46 -10.34 -8.02 4.87
C SER A 46 -9.94 -9.50 4.79
N PHE A 47 -9.10 -9.86 3.82
CA PHE A 47 -8.55 -11.20 3.68
C PHE A 47 -7.74 -11.60 4.91
N LEU A 48 -6.83 -10.73 5.38
CA LEU A 48 -5.98 -10.98 6.53
C LEU A 48 -6.81 -11.19 7.81
N VAL A 49 -7.75 -10.29 8.10
CA VAL A 49 -8.59 -10.34 9.30
C VAL A 49 -9.51 -11.56 9.30
N LYS A 50 -10.06 -11.94 8.14
CA LYS A 50 -10.89 -13.14 8.00
C LYS A 50 -10.07 -14.43 8.16
N TRP A 51 -8.84 -14.46 7.66
CA TRP A 51 -7.93 -15.60 7.80
C TRP A 51 -7.36 -15.79 9.21
N PHE A 52 -7.05 -14.68 9.91
CA PHE A 52 -6.58 -14.69 11.30
C PHE A 52 -7.54 -15.41 12.25
N LYS A 53 -8.84 -15.45 11.92
CA LYS A 53 -9.88 -16.06 12.76
C LYS A 53 -9.91 -17.60 12.71
N THR A 54 -9.26 -18.25 11.74
CA THR A 54 -9.49 -19.68 11.48
C THR A 54 -8.22 -20.54 11.39
N LYS A 55 -7.05 -20.01 10.99
CA LYS A 55 -5.79 -20.78 10.97
C LYS A 55 -4.58 -19.88 11.21
N THR A 56 -3.67 -20.37 12.05
CA THR A 56 -2.38 -19.81 12.49
C THR A 56 -1.59 -19.04 11.41
N LEU A 57 -0.87 -17.97 11.78
CA LEU A 57 -0.10 -17.00 10.95
C LEU A 57 0.91 -17.55 9.91
N TYR A 58 1.08 -18.86 9.80
CA TYR A 58 2.00 -19.53 8.88
C TYR A 58 1.90 -19.14 7.38
N PRO A 59 0.71 -18.98 6.76
CA PRO A 59 0.64 -18.67 5.33
C PRO A 59 1.11 -17.25 5.02
N PHE A 60 0.96 -16.30 5.95
CA PHE A 60 1.49 -14.94 5.80
C PHE A 60 3.02 -14.92 5.87
N ALA A 61 3.60 -15.69 6.79
CA ALA A 61 5.04 -15.85 6.91
C ALA A 61 5.64 -16.48 5.64
N ILE A 62 5.00 -17.54 5.11
CA ILE A 62 5.41 -18.17 3.85
C ILE A 62 5.28 -17.21 2.67
N TYR A 63 4.20 -16.43 2.59
CA TYR A 63 4.04 -15.42 1.54
C TYR A 63 5.14 -14.36 1.59
N CYS A 64 5.47 -13.85 2.79
CA CYS A 64 6.57 -12.91 2.99
C CYS A 64 7.93 -13.51 2.59
N LEU A 65 8.18 -14.78 2.95
CA LEU A 65 9.39 -15.51 2.56
C LEU A 65 9.50 -15.68 1.04
N ILE A 66 8.42 -16.09 0.37
CA ILE A 66 8.40 -16.29 -1.09
C ILE A 66 8.62 -14.95 -1.80
N VAL A 67 7.92 -13.89 -1.39
CA VAL A 67 8.08 -12.55 -1.99
C VAL A 67 9.47 -11.99 -1.74
N GLY A 68 10.03 -12.20 -0.54
CA GLY A 68 11.41 -11.83 -0.22
C GLY A 68 12.42 -12.58 -1.09
N LEU A 69 12.23 -13.89 -1.28
CA LEU A 69 13.09 -14.72 -2.10
C LEU A 69 13.03 -14.31 -3.59
N ILE A 70 11.83 -14.02 -4.09
CA ILE A 70 11.63 -13.52 -5.46
C ILE A 70 12.28 -12.14 -5.65
N SER A 71 12.15 -11.24 -4.67
CA SER A 71 12.78 -9.91 -4.75
C SER A 71 14.30 -10.01 -4.76
N ILE A 72 14.88 -10.88 -3.93
CA ILE A 72 16.33 -11.14 -3.92
C ILE A 72 16.78 -11.70 -5.27
N LEU A 73 16.06 -12.67 -5.83
CA LEU A 73 16.37 -13.23 -7.14
C LEU A 73 16.20 -12.24 -8.30
N ARG A 74 15.33 -11.24 -8.15
CA ARG A 74 15.09 -10.22 -9.19
C ARG A 74 16.11 -9.08 -9.15
N PHE A 75 16.70 -8.82 -7.98
CA PHE A 75 17.66 -7.73 -7.75
C PHE A 75 19.12 -8.21 -7.65
N ALA A 76 19.37 -9.53 -7.64
CA ALA A 76 20.67 -10.17 -7.83
C ALA A 76 20.92 -10.45 -9.33
#